data_AF-A0A1Y1UPC5-F1
#
_entry.id   AF-A0A1Y1UPC5-F1
#
_cell.length_a   1.000
_cell.length_b   1.000
_cell.length_c   1.000
_cell.angle_alpha   90.00
_cell.angle_beta   90.00
_cell.angle_gamma   90.00
#
_symmetry.space_group_name_H-M   'P 1'
#
loop_
_entity.id
_entity.type
_entity.pdbx_description
1 polymer ?
#
loop_
_entity_poly.entity_id
_entity_poly.type
_entity_poly.pdbx_seq_one_letter_code
_entity_poly.pdbx_strand_id
1 'polypeptide(L)'
;MSIKHPKQKQIRFPFSVPKPGLTTALTRVCGICRKKDSNYTCPRCNIAYCSLECFRAESHGQCSEPFYRSTIFSEIATDPKVDNDEKRKMMEMLKRFEDAQIEGEEAFEQLKRQEEEYADDQLLSALKGVDLDTISSNDLLKILPESDREAFIALLQNPDSETTRRILDAAVAEDEDAPAQLPWWENGLRFGDEDPLDEGEYAIPPEMVPAELLSSVRPPEGTGRKLFYNVLAVCISYVHILLSYRITSLSPNSLAEGGVSGPEIKAEVSAFVPFLTDSKSTTRFETVRDAWSAVWDIIEQAGVEGTSTENLVRLLEHMSGLIHPSLSLDEPNKVTLVCCDLYRLFVIPKPGAAAPRKLLFYIASLGQLLRADWLELEKEIRVEVQKLRAEVDSDIEQDKQTDRPALQVVSV
;
A
#
# COMPACT_ATOMS: atom_id res chain seq x y z
N MET A 1 18.44 30.30 73.41
CA MET A 1 18.16 31.08 72.18
C MET A 1 16.98 30.43 71.48
N SER A 2 15.84 31.11 71.38
CA SER A 2 14.63 30.56 70.76
C SER A 2 14.73 30.66 69.24
N ILE A 3 14.78 29.51 68.56
CA ILE A 3 14.86 29.41 67.10
C ILE A 3 13.45 29.70 66.56
N LYS A 4 13.28 30.89 65.96
CA LYS A 4 12.05 31.23 65.24
C LYS A 4 11.98 30.37 63.97
N HIS A 5 11.04 29.43 63.91
CA HIS A 5 10.72 28.73 62.67
C HIS A 5 10.22 29.73 61.60
N PRO A 6 10.66 29.61 60.34
CA PRO A 6 10.18 30.46 59.26
C PRO A 6 8.71 30.16 58.98
N LYS A 7 7.89 31.21 58.85
CA LYS A 7 6.47 31.09 58.49
C LYS A 7 6.35 30.39 57.11
N GLN A 8 5.54 29.34 57.02
CA GLN A 8 5.23 28.67 55.75
C GLN A 8 4.73 29.69 54.72
N LYS A 9 5.32 29.65 53.51
CA LYS A 9 4.91 30.49 52.38
C LYS A 9 3.48 30.12 52.00
N GLN A 10 2.55 31.05 52.17
CA GLN A 10 1.16 30.89 51.71
C GLN A 10 1.13 30.96 50.18
N ILE A 11 0.47 30.00 49.54
CA ILE A 11 0.19 30.01 48.10
C ILE A 11 -0.76 31.18 47.82
N ARG A 12 -0.33 32.15 47.01
CA ARG A 12 -1.18 33.25 46.53
C ARG A 12 -1.86 32.80 45.25
N PHE A 13 -3.17 32.60 45.30
CA PHE A 13 -3.98 32.42 44.10
C PHE A 13 -4.34 33.81 43.51
N PRO A 14 -4.47 33.94 42.17
CA PRO A 14 -4.85 35.19 41.51
C PRO A 14 -6.34 35.56 41.69
N PHE A 15 -7.09 34.83 42.52
CA PHE A 15 -8.50 35.06 42.82
C PHE A 15 -8.82 34.84 44.30
N SER A 16 -9.85 35.51 44.81
CA SER A 16 -10.29 35.40 46.20
C SER A 16 -11.01 34.07 46.44
N VAL A 17 -10.53 33.27 47.40
CA VAL A 17 -11.17 32.02 47.83
C VAL A 17 -12.23 32.35 48.90
N PRO A 18 -13.53 32.08 48.67
CA PRO A 18 -14.56 32.25 49.70
C PRO A 18 -14.33 31.27 50.86
N LYS A 19 -14.43 31.75 52.10
CA LYS A 19 -14.35 30.90 53.30
C LYS A 19 -15.57 29.97 53.37
N PRO A 20 -15.42 28.67 53.63
CA PRO A 20 -16.54 27.74 53.67
C PRO A 20 -17.40 27.99 54.92
N GLY A 21 -18.62 28.50 54.71
CA GLY A 21 -19.71 28.41 55.68
C GLY A 21 -20.30 27.00 55.66
N LEU A 22 -20.58 26.47 56.85
CA LEU A 22 -21.20 25.16 57.05
C LEU A 22 -22.59 25.12 56.40
N THR A 23 -22.91 23.96 55.82
CA THR A 23 -24.24 23.50 55.38
C THR A 23 -24.84 24.16 54.12
N THR A 24 -24.76 23.45 52.99
CA THR A 24 -25.85 23.07 52.06
C THR A 24 -25.19 22.40 50.84
N ALA A 25 -25.67 21.22 50.43
CA ALA A 25 -25.22 20.53 49.23
C ALA A 25 -25.66 21.32 47.98
N LEU A 26 -24.87 22.32 47.60
CA LEU A 26 -24.94 22.98 46.31
C LEU A 26 -24.05 22.20 45.35
N THR A 27 -24.59 21.76 44.23
CA THR A 27 -23.82 21.31 43.07
C THR A 27 -22.78 22.39 42.75
N ARG A 28 -21.53 22.11 43.10
CA ARG A 28 -20.44 23.06 42.86
C ARG A 28 -20.05 22.96 41.40
N VAL A 29 -19.98 24.09 40.71
CA VAL A 29 -19.43 24.13 39.35
C VAL A 29 -17.92 23.88 39.44
N CYS A 30 -17.34 23.19 38.46
CA CYS A 30 -15.91 22.93 38.37
C CYS A 30 -15.10 24.24 38.53
N GLY A 31 -14.23 24.30 39.54
CA GLY A 31 -13.39 25.47 39.82
C GLY A 31 -12.29 25.73 38.78
N ILE A 32 -12.10 24.79 37.86
CA ILE A 32 -11.06 24.81 36.83
C ILE A 32 -11.66 25.25 35.49
N CYS A 33 -12.59 24.48 34.92
CA CYS A 33 -13.19 24.81 33.63
C CYS A 33 -14.45 25.68 33.71
N ARG A 34 -15.11 25.76 34.88
CA ARG A 34 -16.38 26.50 35.12
C ARG A 34 -17.56 26.14 34.19
N LYS A 35 -17.46 25.05 33.42
CA LYS A 35 -18.43 24.66 32.39
C LYS A 35 -19.35 23.51 32.82
N LYS A 36 -18.87 22.63 33.71
CA LYS A 36 -19.56 21.41 34.13
C LYS A 36 -19.61 21.34 35.65
N ASP A 37 -20.56 20.59 36.18
CA ASP A 37 -20.65 20.31 37.62
C ASP A 37 -19.44 19.51 38.09
N SER A 38 -18.98 19.77 39.32
CA SER A 38 -17.82 19.09 39.92
C SER A 38 -18.24 17.76 40.52
N ASN A 39 -17.57 16.68 40.09
CA ASN A 39 -17.76 15.34 40.64
C ASN A 39 -16.69 14.97 41.67
N TYR A 40 -15.55 15.67 41.67
CA TYR A 40 -14.38 15.32 42.47
C TYR A 40 -13.78 16.55 43.15
N THR A 41 -13.01 16.35 44.23
CA THR A 41 -12.33 17.43 44.97
C THR A 41 -10.87 17.05 45.19
N CYS A 42 -9.93 17.96 44.87
CA CYS A 42 -8.51 17.71 45.05
C CYS A 42 -8.15 17.70 46.55
N PRO A 43 -7.49 16.67 47.10
CA PRO A 43 -7.16 16.59 48.52
C PRO A 43 -6.07 17.59 48.97
N ARG A 44 -5.31 18.17 48.02
CA ARG A 44 -4.22 19.12 48.34
C ARG A 44 -4.68 20.57 48.42
N CYS A 45 -5.45 21.02 47.45
CA CYS A 45 -5.92 22.42 47.36
C CYS A 45 -7.43 22.57 47.60
N ASN A 46 -8.14 21.46 47.79
CA ASN A 46 -9.59 21.40 48.04
C ASN A 46 -10.46 22.00 46.93
N ILE A 47 -9.92 22.15 45.71
CA ILE A 47 -10.68 22.63 44.55
C ILE A 47 -11.56 21.52 43.98
N ALA A 48 -12.81 21.85 43.63
CA ALA A 48 -13.73 20.90 43.03
C ALA A 48 -13.57 20.89 41.50
N TYR A 49 -13.51 19.71 40.87
CA TYR A 49 -13.29 19.54 39.43
C TYR A 49 -14.23 18.50 38.80
N CYS A 50 -14.48 18.59 37.50
CA CYS A 50 -15.46 17.74 36.81
C CYS A 50 -14.89 16.43 36.26
N SER A 51 -13.63 16.42 35.79
CA SER A 51 -13.00 15.29 35.10
C SER A 51 -11.47 15.31 35.25
N LEU A 52 -10.82 14.20 34.88
CA LEU A 52 -9.36 14.08 34.85
C LEU A 52 -8.68 15.16 34.00
N GLU A 53 -9.30 15.59 32.90
CA GLU A 53 -8.80 16.70 32.07
C GLU A 53 -8.64 17.99 32.87
N CYS A 54 -9.60 18.31 33.73
CA CYS A 54 -9.50 19.47 34.62
C CYS A 54 -8.44 19.25 35.69
N PHE A 55 -8.27 18.03 36.19
CA PHE A 55 -7.20 17.74 37.15
C PHE A 55 -5.79 17.91 36.53
N ARG A 56 -5.62 17.59 35.24
CA ARG A 56 -4.37 17.70 34.46
C ARG A 56 -4.14 19.07 33.82
N ALA A 57 -5.11 19.98 33.87
CA ALA A 57 -4.98 21.29 33.26
C ALA A 57 -3.81 22.09 33.88
N GLU A 58 -3.13 22.90 33.07
CA GLU A 58 -2.00 23.73 33.49
C GLU A 58 -2.34 24.63 34.70
N SER A 59 -3.58 25.13 34.75
CA SER A 59 -4.11 25.89 35.89
C SER A 59 -4.13 25.14 37.24
N HIS A 60 -3.99 23.81 37.22
CA HIS A 60 -3.91 22.92 38.38
C HIS A 60 -2.60 22.10 38.41
N GLY A 61 -1.60 22.45 37.60
CA GLY A 61 -0.31 21.75 37.49
C GLY A 61 0.41 21.56 38.83
N GLN A 62 0.37 22.59 39.68
CA GLN A 62 1.10 22.59 40.96
C GLN A 62 0.62 21.55 41.98
N CYS A 63 -0.58 20.99 41.80
CA CYS A 63 -1.10 19.91 42.62
C CYS A 63 -1.11 18.55 41.90
N SER A 64 -1.24 18.54 40.57
CA SER A 64 -1.28 17.31 39.77
C SER A 64 0.11 16.71 39.52
N GLU A 65 1.10 17.52 39.17
CA GLU A 65 2.47 17.04 38.88
C GLU A 65 3.13 16.32 40.07
N PRO A 66 3.08 16.85 41.31
CA PRO A 66 3.72 16.15 42.43
C PRO A 66 2.99 14.86 42.81
N PHE A 67 1.68 14.80 42.57
CA PHE A 67 0.88 13.60 42.79
C PHE A 67 1.30 12.51 41.79
N TYR A 68 1.32 12.82 40.48
CA TYR A 68 1.80 11.89 39.46
C TYR A 68 3.22 11.42 39.72
N ARG A 69 4.12 12.36 40.03
CA ARG A 69 5.51 12.04 40.39
C ARG A 69 5.54 11.04 41.55
N SER A 70 4.81 11.29 42.64
CA SER A 70 4.79 10.40 43.80
C SER A 70 4.19 9.02 43.52
N THR A 71 3.14 8.94 42.70
CA THR A 71 2.49 7.68 42.34
C THR A 71 3.40 6.82 41.47
N ILE A 72 4.01 7.43 40.45
CA ILE A 72 4.98 6.75 39.57
C ILE A 72 6.20 6.27 40.37
N PHE A 73 6.74 7.11 41.26
CA PHE A 73 7.85 6.69 42.13
C PHE A 73 7.46 5.54 43.06
N SER A 74 6.22 5.51 43.56
CA SER A 74 5.76 4.40 44.41
C SER A 74 5.55 3.10 43.64
N GLU A 75 5.05 3.16 42.40
CA GLU A 75 4.88 2.00 41.52
C GLU A 75 6.24 1.43 41.07
N ILE A 76 7.18 2.30 40.67
CA ILE A 76 8.54 1.88 40.27
C ILE A 76 9.33 1.30 41.46
N ALA A 77 9.09 1.82 42.68
CA ALA A 77 9.74 1.30 43.90
C ALA A 77 9.14 -0.03 44.38
N THR A 78 7.92 -0.38 43.97
CA THR A 78 7.26 -1.63 44.37
C THR A 78 7.50 -2.77 43.39
N ASP A 79 8.10 -2.52 42.22
CA ASP A 79 8.44 -3.56 41.25
C ASP A 79 9.86 -4.14 41.49
N PRO A 80 9.99 -5.39 41.98
CA PRO A 80 11.28 -5.96 42.37
C PRO A 80 12.06 -6.61 41.22
N LYS A 81 11.63 -6.46 39.96
CA LYS A 81 12.21 -7.17 38.80
C LYS A 81 13.13 -6.37 37.88
N VAL A 82 13.27 -5.06 38.05
CA VAL A 82 14.14 -4.26 37.17
C VAL A 82 15.53 -4.14 37.79
N ASP A 83 16.54 -4.63 37.06
CA ASP A 83 17.95 -4.62 37.48
C ASP A 83 18.44 -3.18 37.72
N ASN A 84 19.35 -2.99 38.68
CA ASN A 84 19.82 -1.66 39.07
C ASN A 84 20.54 -0.94 37.91
N ASP A 85 21.15 -1.70 37.01
CA ASP A 85 21.80 -1.17 35.82
C ASP A 85 20.81 -0.74 34.73
N GLU A 86 19.69 -1.45 34.56
CA GLU A 86 18.60 -1.02 33.68
C GLU A 86 17.93 0.26 34.20
N LYS A 87 17.71 0.34 35.52
CA LYS A 87 17.22 1.58 36.17
C LYS A 87 18.16 2.75 35.95
N ARG A 88 19.48 2.53 36.00
CA ARG A 88 20.49 3.57 35.75
C ARG A 88 20.49 4.03 34.30
N LYS A 89 20.42 3.11 33.34
CA LYS A 89 20.33 3.42 31.90
C LYS A 89 19.06 4.18 31.55
N MET A 90 17.90 3.77 32.09
CA MET A 90 16.63 4.45 31.89
C MET A 90 16.65 5.88 32.47
N MET A 91 17.22 6.05 33.67
CA MET A 91 17.39 7.36 34.30
C MET A 91 18.34 8.27 33.51
N GLU A 92 19.38 7.71 32.92
CA GLU A 92 20.33 8.44 32.10
C GLU A 92 19.70 8.88 30.77
N MET A 93 18.90 8.02 30.13
CA MET A 93 18.18 8.33 28.89
C MET A 93 17.10 9.40 29.10
N LEU A 94 16.30 9.31 30.16
CA LEU A 94 15.29 10.33 30.52
C LEU A 94 15.94 11.69 30.80
N LYS A 95 17.08 11.69 31.48
CA LYS A 95 17.82 12.92 31.77
C LYS A 95 18.37 13.56 30.50
N ARG A 96 18.95 12.76 29.58
CA ARG A 96 19.43 13.24 28.29
C ARG A 96 18.31 13.85 27.44
N PHE A 97 17.11 13.26 27.48
CA PHE A 97 15.94 13.80 26.77
C PHE A 97 15.46 15.14 27.35
N GLU A 98 15.47 15.29 28.67
CA GLU A 98 15.10 16.54 29.36
C GLU A 98 16.13 17.65 29.07
N ASP A 99 17.42 17.31 29.07
CA ASP A 99 18.51 18.23 28.73
C ASP A 99 18.40 18.69 27.25
N ALA A 100 18.05 17.79 26.33
CA ALA A 100 17.84 18.10 24.90
C ALA A 100 16.67 19.05 24.63
N GLN A 101 15.55 18.87 25.36
CA GLN A 101 14.40 19.76 25.22
C GLN A 101 14.68 21.18 25.72
N ILE A 102 15.65 21.33 26.63
CA ILE A 102 16.08 22.64 27.14
C ILE A 102 17.07 23.32 26.18
N GLU A 103 17.92 22.57 25.49
CA GLU A 103 19.01 23.09 24.63
C GLU A 103 18.59 23.38 23.17
N GLY A 104 17.39 23.00 22.75
CA GLY A 104 16.80 23.36 21.45
C GLY A 104 17.00 22.33 20.33
N GLU A 105 16.52 22.64 19.13
CA GLU A 105 16.46 21.73 17.96
C GLU A 105 17.81 21.11 17.58
N GLU A 106 18.92 21.87 17.69
CA GLU A 106 20.27 21.39 17.35
C GLU A 106 20.79 20.30 18.29
N ALA A 107 20.45 20.36 19.58
CA ALA A 107 20.83 19.34 20.57
C ALA A 107 20.02 18.05 20.39
N PHE A 108 18.75 18.18 19.99
CA PHE A 108 17.88 17.05 19.67
C PHE A 108 18.39 16.28 18.43
N GLU A 109 18.87 17.00 17.41
CA GLU A 109 19.40 16.40 16.18
C GLU A 109 20.79 15.76 16.36
N GLN A 110 21.56 16.20 17.35
CA GLN A 110 22.79 15.51 17.79
C GLN A 110 22.48 14.23 18.56
N LEU A 111 21.48 14.24 19.44
CA LEU A 111 21.06 13.04 20.16
C LEU A 111 20.50 11.96 19.23
N LYS A 112 19.71 12.36 18.23
CA LYS A 112 19.21 11.43 17.21
C LYS A 112 20.35 10.74 16.45
N ARG A 113 21.37 11.51 16.03
CA ARG A 113 22.56 10.94 15.37
C ARG A 113 23.35 10.00 16.28
N GLN A 114 23.45 10.30 17.57
CA GLN A 114 24.09 9.40 18.53
C GLN A 114 23.28 8.12 18.74
N GLU A 115 21.96 8.21 18.86
CA GLU A 115 21.09 7.02 18.94
C GLU A 115 21.20 6.13 17.69
N GLU A 116 21.27 6.72 16.49
CA GLU A 116 21.52 6.00 15.24
C GLU A 116 22.88 5.27 15.26
N GLU A 117 23.96 5.92 15.70
CA GLU A 117 25.29 5.31 15.81
C GLU A 117 25.31 4.14 16.83
N TYR A 118 24.60 4.28 17.96
CA TYR A 118 24.46 3.19 18.94
C TYR A 118 23.58 2.03 18.45
N ALA A 119 22.65 2.27 17.52
CA ALA A 119 21.83 1.23 16.91
C ALA A 119 22.65 0.40 15.91
N ASP A 120 23.46 1.06 15.08
CA ASP A 120 24.36 0.40 14.13
C ASP A 120 25.39 -0.51 14.83
N ASP A 121 25.95 -0.06 15.96
CA ASP A 121 26.87 -0.87 16.77
C ASP A 121 26.20 -2.14 17.35
N GLN A 122 24.92 -2.06 17.72
CA GLN A 122 24.16 -3.20 18.21
C GLN A 122 23.89 -4.20 17.09
N LEU A 123 23.54 -3.73 15.90
CA LEU A 123 23.36 -4.56 14.72
C LEU A 123 24.67 -5.27 14.32
N LEU A 124 25.78 -4.54 14.28
CA LEU A 124 27.11 -5.09 13.99
C LEU A 124 27.51 -6.17 15.01
N SER A 125 27.20 -5.95 16.30
CA SER A 125 27.45 -6.96 17.33
C SER A 125 26.54 -8.18 17.18
N ALA A 126 25.28 -8.01 16.76
CA ALA A 126 24.32 -9.09 16.58
C ALA A 126 24.66 -9.98 15.37
N LEU A 127 25.13 -9.39 14.27
CA LEU A 127 25.51 -10.11 13.05
C LEU A 127 26.91 -10.72 13.11
N LYS A 128 27.71 -10.40 14.14
CA LYS A 128 29.09 -10.88 14.26
C LYS A 128 29.15 -12.39 14.43
N GLY A 129 29.72 -13.07 13.42
CA GLY A 129 29.90 -14.52 13.43
C GLY A 129 28.68 -15.30 12.96
N VAL A 130 27.67 -14.61 12.42
CA VAL A 130 26.59 -15.25 11.65
C VAL A 130 27.08 -15.50 10.23
N ASP A 131 26.91 -16.72 9.76
CA ASP A 131 27.18 -17.08 8.37
C ASP A 131 25.92 -16.85 7.52
N LEU A 132 25.97 -15.83 6.67
CA LEU A 132 24.82 -15.37 5.87
C LEU A 132 24.44 -16.38 4.78
N ASP A 133 25.36 -17.23 4.35
CA ASP A 133 25.12 -18.20 3.28
C ASP A 133 24.39 -19.47 3.76
N THR A 134 24.33 -19.70 5.08
CA THR A 134 23.77 -20.94 5.66
C THR A 134 22.60 -20.71 6.62
N ILE A 135 22.39 -19.47 7.08
CA ILE A 135 21.30 -19.14 8.01
C ILE A 135 19.95 -19.04 7.28
N SER A 136 18.87 -19.51 7.93
CA SER A 136 17.51 -19.34 7.40
C SER A 136 17.02 -17.91 7.59
N SER A 137 16.19 -17.40 6.67
CA SER A 137 15.66 -16.02 6.74
C SER A 137 14.88 -15.74 8.03
N ASN A 138 14.18 -16.75 8.58
CA ASN A 138 13.46 -16.63 9.84
C ASN A 138 14.38 -16.56 11.05
N ASP A 139 15.53 -17.23 11.01
CA ASP A 139 16.49 -17.21 12.11
C ASP A 139 17.37 -15.95 12.05
N LEU A 140 17.68 -15.47 10.85
CA LEU A 140 18.28 -14.15 10.65
C LEU A 140 17.40 -13.05 11.27
N LEU A 141 16.09 -13.04 10.96
CA LEU A 141 15.16 -12.05 11.50
C LEU A 141 15.11 -12.05 13.03
N LYS A 142 15.27 -13.20 13.69
CA LYS A 142 15.27 -13.30 15.16
C LYS A 142 16.55 -12.75 15.80
N ILE A 143 17.67 -12.76 15.09
CA ILE A 143 18.97 -12.28 15.59
C ILE A 143 19.05 -10.75 15.52
N LEU A 144 18.29 -10.13 14.61
CA LEU A 144 18.27 -8.68 14.44
C LEU A 144 17.73 -7.95 15.69
N PRO A 145 18.26 -6.74 15.99
CA PRO A 145 17.73 -5.85 17.02
C PRO A 145 16.24 -5.56 16.82
N GLU A 146 15.54 -5.25 17.92
CA GLU A 146 14.09 -5.00 17.88
C GLU A 146 13.73 -3.82 16.97
N SER A 147 14.55 -2.75 16.98
CA SER A 147 14.39 -1.59 16.08
C SER A 147 14.38 -1.98 14.61
N ASP A 148 15.29 -2.86 14.22
CA ASP A 148 15.53 -3.18 12.80
C ASP A 148 14.50 -4.17 12.29
N ARG A 149 14.06 -5.09 13.15
CA ARG A 149 12.91 -5.96 12.84
C ARG A 149 11.64 -5.15 12.67
N GLU A 150 11.39 -4.18 13.54
CA GLU A 150 10.21 -3.32 13.45
C GLU A 150 10.25 -2.46 12.19
N ALA A 151 11.42 -1.89 11.86
CA ALA A 151 11.63 -1.19 10.61
C ALA A 151 11.37 -2.09 9.39
N PHE A 152 11.88 -3.33 9.39
CA PHE A 152 11.63 -4.31 8.34
C PHE A 152 10.14 -4.67 8.21
N ILE A 153 9.45 -4.91 9.32
CA ILE A 153 8.00 -5.20 9.32
C ILE A 153 7.21 -3.98 8.81
N ALA A 154 7.61 -2.77 9.20
CA ALA A 154 6.99 -1.54 8.72
C ALA A 154 7.17 -1.33 7.20
N LEU A 155 8.32 -1.75 6.64
CA LEU A 155 8.56 -1.75 5.19
C LEU A 155 7.63 -2.74 4.48
N LEU A 156 7.45 -3.95 5.02
CA LEU A 156 6.53 -4.96 4.46
C LEU A 156 5.06 -4.53 4.52
N GLN A 157 4.67 -3.78 5.54
CA GLN A 157 3.31 -3.26 5.68
C GLN A 157 3.00 -2.13 4.69
N ASN A 158 4.01 -1.42 4.19
CA ASN A 158 3.86 -0.28 3.29
C ASN A 158 4.74 -0.43 2.04
N PRO A 159 4.34 -1.27 1.07
CA PRO A 159 5.12 -1.50 -0.16
C PRO A 159 5.28 -0.23 -1.03
N ASP A 160 4.36 0.73 -0.91
CA ASP A 160 4.38 1.98 -1.67
C ASP A 160 5.25 3.08 -1.06
N SER A 161 5.88 2.85 0.11
CA SER A 161 6.76 3.84 0.72
C SER A 161 8.00 4.07 -0.14
N GLU A 162 8.49 5.32 -0.19
CA GLU A 162 9.69 5.65 -0.98
C GLU A 162 10.91 4.82 -0.56
N THR A 163 11.05 4.55 0.74
CA THR A 163 12.11 3.71 1.30
C THR A 163 11.98 2.25 0.86
N THR A 164 10.76 1.68 0.90
CA THR A 164 10.53 0.30 0.45
C THR A 164 10.83 0.15 -1.03
N ARG A 165 10.36 1.10 -1.86
CA ARG A 165 10.63 1.09 -3.31
C ARG A 165 12.11 1.11 -3.61
N ARG A 166 12.89 2.00 -2.99
CA ARG A 166 14.35 2.05 -3.19
C ARG A 166 15.05 0.74 -2.85
N ILE A 167 14.64 0.07 -1.77
CA ILE A 167 15.23 -1.20 -1.36
C ILE A 167 14.84 -2.32 -2.35
N LEU A 168 13.57 -2.35 -2.76
CA LEU A 168 13.11 -3.31 -3.76
C LEU A 168 13.79 -3.09 -5.11
N ASP A 169 13.92 -1.84 -5.56
CA ASP A 169 14.61 -1.49 -6.81
C ASP A 169 16.08 -1.91 -6.77
N ALA A 170 16.76 -1.71 -5.64
CA ALA A 170 18.13 -2.17 -5.45
C ALA A 170 18.24 -3.71 -5.49
N ALA A 171 17.30 -4.41 -4.83
CA ALA A 171 17.27 -5.87 -4.84
C ALA A 171 16.95 -6.44 -6.23
N VAL A 172 16.06 -5.79 -6.98
CA VAL A 172 15.72 -6.17 -8.36
C VAL A 172 16.88 -5.87 -9.32
N ALA A 173 17.64 -4.80 -9.10
CA ALA A 173 18.81 -4.48 -9.91
C ALA A 173 19.95 -5.51 -9.76
N GLU A 174 20.01 -6.21 -8.61
CA GLU A 174 20.96 -7.28 -8.34
C GLU A 174 20.46 -8.67 -8.79
N ASP A 175 19.17 -8.79 -9.15
CA ASP A 175 18.57 -10.04 -9.61
C ASP A 175 18.82 -10.24 -11.11
N GLU A 176 19.66 -11.22 -11.47
CA GLU A 176 19.95 -11.57 -12.87
C GLU A 176 18.69 -12.08 -13.61
N ASP A 177 17.66 -12.54 -12.89
CA ASP A 177 16.40 -13.04 -13.46
C ASP A 177 15.32 -11.93 -13.60
N ALA A 178 15.63 -10.69 -13.22
CA ALA A 178 14.72 -9.57 -13.38
C ALA A 178 14.64 -9.09 -14.84
N PRO A 179 13.45 -8.75 -15.36
CA PRO A 179 13.33 -8.23 -16.72
C PRO A 179 14.06 -6.88 -16.83
N ALA A 180 15.02 -6.81 -17.76
CA ALA A 180 15.85 -5.62 -17.98
C ALA A 180 15.09 -4.37 -18.47
N GLN A 181 13.82 -4.53 -18.86
CA GLN A 181 12.97 -3.46 -19.40
C GLN A 181 11.56 -3.54 -18.83
N LEU A 182 10.99 -2.38 -18.53
CA LEU A 182 9.60 -2.26 -18.13
C LEU A 182 8.63 -2.59 -19.28
N PRO A 183 7.38 -2.97 -18.97
CA PRO A 183 6.41 -3.28 -20.00
C PRO A 183 6.14 -2.11 -20.95
N TRP A 184 6.07 -2.39 -22.25
CA TRP A 184 5.91 -1.35 -23.29
C TRP A 184 4.60 -0.55 -23.16
N TRP A 185 3.56 -1.13 -22.53
CA TRP A 185 2.27 -0.45 -22.34
C TRP A 185 2.28 0.58 -21.22
N GLU A 186 3.32 0.63 -20.39
CA GLU A 186 3.47 1.65 -19.34
C GLU A 186 4.14 2.93 -19.85
N ASN A 187 4.72 2.87 -21.06
CA ASN A 187 5.29 4.02 -21.74
C ASN A 187 4.23 5.14 -21.89
N GLY A 188 4.49 6.31 -21.30
CA GLY A 188 3.60 7.48 -21.34
C GLY A 188 2.59 7.62 -20.18
N LEU A 189 2.68 6.82 -19.11
CA LEU A 189 1.85 7.01 -17.90
C LEU A 189 2.36 8.10 -16.94
N ARG A 190 3.53 8.70 -17.19
CA ARG A 190 4.04 9.82 -16.39
C ARG A 190 3.35 11.13 -16.82
N PHE A 191 2.39 11.58 -16.01
CA PHE A 191 1.90 12.95 -16.05
C PHE A 191 2.82 13.85 -15.21
N GLY A 192 3.72 14.60 -15.84
CA GLY A 192 4.59 15.57 -15.16
C GLY A 192 5.71 16.08 -16.07
N ASP A 193 6.16 17.31 -15.83
CA ASP A 193 7.28 17.99 -16.52
C ASP A 193 8.65 17.41 -16.10
N GLU A 194 8.83 16.10 -16.06
CA GLU A 194 10.10 15.47 -15.67
C GLU A 194 10.68 14.64 -16.81
N ASP A 195 11.75 15.20 -17.36
CA ASP A 195 12.79 14.65 -18.24
C ASP A 195 12.39 13.91 -19.53
N PRO A 196 13.23 14.00 -20.60
CA PRO A 196 13.03 13.20 -21.80
C PRO A 196 12.99 11.71 -21.45
N LEU A 197 12.08 10.95 -22.06
CA LEU A 197 12.02 9.49 -22.00
C LEU A 197 13.44 8.91 -22.10
N ASP A 198 13.91 8.21 -21.06
CA ASP A 198 15.16 7.47 -21.15
C ASP A 198 14.94 6.32 -22.14
N GLU A 199 15.56 6.40 -23.32
CA GLU A 199 15.29 5.54 -24.50
C GLU A 199 15.59 4.03 -24.26
N GLY A 200 15.88 3.61 -23.03
CA GLY A 200 16.14 2.22 -22.64
C GLY A 200 15.28 1.66 -21.50
N GLU A 201 14.44 2.45 -20.82
CA GLU A 201 13.70 2.00 -19.62
C GLU A 201 12.55 1.04 -19.96
N TYR A 202 11.88 1.25 -21.10
CA TYR A 202 10.70 0.49 -21.52
C TYR A 202 10.99 -0.40 -22.73
N ALA A 203 10.30 -1.54 -22.78
CA ALA A 203 10.34 -2.43 -23.93
C ALA A 203 9.74 -1.78 -25.19
N ILE A 204 10.19 -2.26 -26.35
CA ILE A 204 9.71 -1.78 -27.65
C ILE A 204 8.27 -2.28 -27.88
N PRO A 205 7.32 -1.39 -28.21
CA PRO A 205 5.93 -1.81 -28.47
C PRO A 205 5.81 -2.64 -29.75
N PRO A 206 4.83 -3.57 -29.82
CA PRO A 206 4.58 -4.35 -31.01
C PRO A 206 4.25 -3.48 -32.24
N GLU A 207 4.71 -3.90 -33.41
CA GLU A 207 4.46 -3.20 -34.66
C GLU A 207 2.97 -3.20 -35.06
N MET A 208 2.54 -2.25 -35.89
CA MET A 208 1.19 -2.27 -36.49
C MET A 208 1.07 -3.32 -37.60
N VAL A 209 -0.10 -3.95 -37.75
CA VAL A 209 -0.37 -4.80 -38.92
C VAL A 209 -0.42 -3.96 -40.20
N PRO A 210 -0.01 -4.51 -41.36
CA PRO A 210 -0.07 -3.77 -42.64
C PRO A 210 -1.46 -3.21 -42.94
N ALA A 211 -1.53 -1.94 -43.34
CA ALA A 211 -2.78 -1.22 -43.57
C ALA A 211 -3.65 -1.88 -44.66
N GLU A 212 -3.04 -2.58 -45.62
CA GLU A 212 -3.71 -3.32 -46.68
C GLU A 212 -4.65 -4.39 -46.12
N LEU A 213 -4.25 -5.06 -45.04
CA LEU A 213 -5.06 -6.10 -44.40
C LEU A 213 -6.33 -5.49 -43.76
N LEU A 214 -6.19 -4.32 -43.14
CA LEU A 214 -7.30 -3.62 -42.48
C LEU A 214 -8.29 -3.05 -43.50
N SER A 215 -7.81 -2.56 -44.65
CA SER A 215 -8.66 -1.97 -45.69
C SER A 215 -9.74 -2.93 -46.23
N SER A 216 -9.49 -4.23 -46.14
CA SER A 216 -10.39 -5.29 -46.59
C SER A 216 -11.54 -5.58 -45.61
N VAL A 217 -11.45 -5.09 -44.37
CA VAL A 217 -12.39 -5.39 -43.29
C VAL A 217 -13.25 -4.15 -43.01
N ARG A 218 -14.57 -4.30 -43.17
CA ARG A 218 -15.54 -3.21 -42.94
C ARG A 218 -16.58 -3.63 -41.91
N PRO A 219 -16.36 -3.36 -40.62
CA PRO A 219 -17.35 -3.62 -39.59
C PRO A 219 -18.54 -2.66 -39.70
N PRO A 220 -19.76 -3.08 -39.32
CA PRO A 220 -20.91 -2.18 -39.21
C PRO A 220 -20.65 -1.05 -38.21
N GLU A 221 -21.29 0.11 -38.40
CA GLU A 221 -21.14 1.26 -37.49
C GLU A 221 -21.62 0.95 -36.06
N GLY A 222 -20.89 1.47 -35.07
CA GLY A 222 -21.21 1.26 -33.65
C GLY A 222 -20.86 -0.13 -33.11
N THR A 223 -20.16 -0.95 -33.91
CA THR A 223 -19.70 -2.27 -33.48
C THR A 223 -18.51 -2.17 -32.52
N GLY A 224 -17.70 -1.11 -32.63
CA GLY A 224 -16.52 -0.88 -31.78
C GLY A 224 -16.81 -0.99 -30.29
N ARG A 225 -17.77 -0.21 -29.76
CA ARG A 225 -18.08 -0.20 -28.32
C ARG A 225 -18.62 -1.54 -27.84
N LYS A 226 -19.34 -2.26 -28.70
CA LYS A 226 -19.95 -3.55 -28.39
C LYS A 226 -18.94 -4.69 -28.33
N LEU A 227 -17.86 -4.62 -29.09
CA LEU A 227 -16.79 -5.62 -29.11
C LEU A 227 -15.63 -5.28 -28.20
N PHE A 228 -15.58 -4.04 -27.69
CA PHE A 228 -14.57 -3.62 -26.74
C PHE A 228 -14.46 -4.58 -25.54
N TYR A 229 -15.57 -5.04 -24.96
CA TYR A 229 -15.52 -5.96 -23.82
C TYR A 229 -14.89 -7.32 -24.16
N ASN A 230 -15.10 -7.83 -25.39
CA ASN A 230 -14.37 -9.00 -25.87
C ASN A 230 -12.87 -8.72 -26.04
N VAL A 231 -12.51 -7.52 -26.50
CA VAL A 231 -11.09 -7.12 -26.57
C VAL A 231 -10.50 -6.92 -25.18
N LEU A 232 -11.26 -6.41 -24.22
CA LEU A 232 -10.82 -6.29 -22.83
C LEU A 232 -10.48 -7.67 -22.25
N ALA A 233 -11.33 -8.68 -22.46
CA ALA A 233 -11.03 -10.05 -22.07
C ALA A 233 -9.74 -10.58 -22.74
N VAL A 234 -9.52 -10.26 -24.02
CA VAL A 234 -8.28 -10.58 -24.73
C VAL A 234 -7.07 -9.87 -24.10
N CYS A 235 -7.19 -8.59 -23.75
CA CYS A 235 -6.13 -7.81 -23.10
C CYS A 235 -5.77 -8.34 -21.71
N ILE A 236 -6.77 -8.71 -20.91
CA ILE A 236 -6.58 -9.31 -19.59
C ILE A 236 -5.78 -10.62 -19.73
N SER A 237 -6.19 -11.50 -20.65
CA SER A 237 -5.46 -12.75 -20.92
C SER A 237 -4.04 -12.47 -21.43
N TYR A 238 -3.86 -11.50 -22.33
CA TYR A 238 -2.55 -11.14 -22.87
C TYR A 238 -1.60 -10.66 -21.76
N VAL A 239 -2.03 -9.71 -20.94
CA VAL A 239 -1.19 -9.18 -19.86
C VAL A 239 -0.92 -10.24 -18.81
N HIS A 240 -1.90 -11.07 -18.45
CA HIS A 240 -1.68 -12.19 -17.54
C HIS A 240 -0.58 -13.13 -18.06
N ILE A 241 -0.61 -13.51 -19.33
CA ILE A 241 0.42 -14.37 -19.94
C ILE A 241 1.78 -13.69 -19.91
N LEU A 242 1.87 -12.42 -20.32
CA LEU A 242 3.15 -11.71 -20.33
C LEU A 242 3.78 -11.64 -18.92
N LEU A 243 2.96 -11.37 -17.90
CA LEU A 243 3.40 -11.34 -16.51
C LEU A 243 3.78 -12.73 -15.98
N SER A 244 2.99 -13.77 -16.28
CA SER A 244 3.25 -15.14 -15.84
C SER A 244 4.56 -15.70 -16.42
N TYR A 245 4.87 -15.37 -17.67
CA TYR A 245 6.08 -15.83 -18.36
C TYR A 245 7.24 -14.83 -18.31
N ARG A 246 7.07 -13.68 -17.66
CA ARG A 246 8.05 -12.58 -17.57
C ARG A 246 8.59 -12.13 -18.94
N ILE A 247 7.72 -12.08 -19.94
CA ILE A 247 8.07 -11.63 -21.30
C ILE A 247 7.45 -10.27 -21.59
N THR A 248 8.11 -9.48 -22.44
CA THR A 248 7.69 -8.11 -22.77
C THR A 248 6.72 -8.04 -23.94
N SER A 249 6.77 -8.99 -24.87
CA SER A 249 5.86 -9.09 -26.03
C SER A 249 5.76 -10.54 -26.52
N LEU A 250 4.81 -10.81 -27.42
CA LEU A 250 4.68 -12.10 -28.12
C LEU A 250 5.51 -12.15 -29.41
N SER A 251 6.47 -11.22 -29.57
CA SER A 251 7.42 -11.24 -30.68
C SER A 251 8.34 -12.46 -30.58
N PRO A 252 8.83 -13.01 -31.71
CA PRO A 252 9.74 -14.16 -31.69
C PRO A 252 11.01 -13.93 -30.86
N ASN A 253 11.49 -12.68 -30.80
CA ASN A 253 12.69 -12.32 -30.03
C ASN A 253 12.39 -12.37 -28.52
N SER A 254 11.32 -11.72 -28.07
CA SER A 254 10.91 -11.75 -26.66
C SER A 254 10.56 -13.16 -26.17
N LEU A 255 9.95 -13.99 -27.02
CA LEU A 255 9.69 -15.40 -26.72
C LEU A 255 10.99 -16.21 -26.59
N ALA A 256 12.00 -15.92 -27.42
CA ALA A 256 13.30 -16.59 -27.35
C ALA A 256 14.09 -16.18 -26.10
N GLU A 257 14.03 -14.91 -25.71
CA GLU A 257 14.62 -14.39 -24.47
C GLU A 257 13.98 -15.04 -23.23
N GLY A 258 12.65 -15.16 -23.21
CA GLY A 258 11.93 -15.85 -22.12
C GLY A 258 12.02 -17.38 -22.15
N GLY A 259 12.65 -17.97 -23.18
CA GLY A 259 12.75 -19.43 -23.34
C GLY A 259 11.39 -20.13 -23.59
N VAL A 260 10.37 -19.40 -24.04
CA VAL A 260 8.99 -19.90 -24.17
C VAL A 260 8.64 -20.24 -25.62
N SER A 261 7.90 -21.32 -25.82
CA SER A 261 7.49 -21.73 -27.17
C SER A 261 6.22 -21.00 -27.63
N GLY A 262 6.24 -20.39 -28.82
CA GLY A 262 5.04 -19.84 -29.45
C GLY A 262 3.79 -20.76 -29.50
N PRO A 263 3.87 -22.07 -29.78
CA PRO A 263 2.72 -22.98 -29.69
C PRO A 263 2.16 -23.17 -28.27
N GLU A 264 3.00 -23.07 -27.23
CA GLU A 264 2.57 -23.16 -25.83
C GLU A 264 1.71 -21.96 -25.46
N ILE A 265 2.19 -20.74 -25.76
CA ILE A 265 1.40 -19.52 -25.58
C ILE A 265 0.09 -19.56 -26.37
N LYS A 266 0.10 -20.11 -27.60
CA LYS A 266 -1.15 -20.28 -28.36
C LYS A 266 -2.14 -21.18 -27.67
N ALA A 267 -1.69 -22.27 -27.04
CA ALA A 267 -2.55 -23.18 -26.32
C ALA A 267 -3.17 -22.48 -25.10
N GLU A 268 -2.38 -21.69 -24.37
CA GLU A 268 -2.90 -20.91 -23.23
C GLU A 268 -3.86 -19.80 -23.62
N VAL A 269 -3.52 -18.97 -24.62
CA VAL A 269 -4.47 -17.96 -25.13
C VAL A 269 -5.77 -18.63 -25.60
N SER A 270 -5.67 -19.82 -26.21
CA SER A 270 -6.86 -20.59 -26.61
C SER A 270 -7.67 -21.12 -25.42
N ALA A 271 -7.02 -21.40 -24.29
CA ALA A 271 -7.68 -21.85 -23.07
C ALA A 271 -8.37 -20.70 -22.34
N PHE A 272 -7.68 -19.56 -22.17
CA PHE A 272 -8.22 -18.36 -21.51
C PHE A 272 -9.26 -17.63 -22.35
N VAL A 273 -9.11 -17.65 -23.68
CA VAL A 273 -9.96 -16.89 -24.61
C VAL A 273 -10.50 -17.79 -25.74
N PRO A 274 -11.29 -18.82 -25.42
CA PRO A 274 -11.70 -19.85 -26.39
C PRO A 274 -12.54 -19.29 -27.54
N PHE A 275 -13.24 -18.17 -27.30
CA PHE A 275 -13.99 -17.50 -28.34
C PHE A 275 -13.15 -16.88 -29.44
N LEU A 276 -11.86 -16.65 -29.20
CA LEU A 276 -10.97 -16.12 -30.22
C LEU A 276 -10.62 -17.21 -31.24
N THR A 277 -10.40 -18.44 -30.77
CA THR A 277 -9.92 -19.55 -31.59
C THR A 277 -11.04 -20.42 -32.15
N ASP A 278 -12.17 -20.55 -31.46
CA ASP A 278 -13.33 -21.26 -31.99
C ASP A 278 -14.03 -20.44 -33.09
N SER A 279 -14.08 -21.01 -34.29
CA SER A 279 -14.77 -20.45 -35.45
C SER A 279 -16.28 -20.29 -35.28
N LYS A 280 -16.91 -21.07 -34.40
CA LYS A 280 -18.37 -21.06 -34.17
C LYS A 280 -18.80 -20.22 -32.97
N SER A 281 -17.85 -19.80 -32.14
CA SER A 281 -18.17 -19.00 -30.97
C SER A 281 -18.78 -17.66 -31.36
N THR A 282 -19.91 -17.37 -30.70
CA THR A 282 -20.71 -16.15 -30.79
C THR A 282 -20.74 -15.37 -29.46
N THR A 283 -19.85 -15.73 -28.53
CA THR A 283 -19.79 -15.09 -27.22
C THR A 283 -19.54 -13.60 -27.37
N ARG A 284 -20.32 -12.82 -26.64
CA ARG A 284 -20.20 -11.38 -26.60
C ARG A 284 -20.43 -10.93 -25.17
N PHE A 285 -19.49 -10.18 -24.63
CA PHE A 285 -19.61 -9.58 -23.32
C PHE A 285 -20.30 -8.22 -23.44
N GLU A 286 -21.08 -7.86 -22.42
CA GLU A 286 -21.86 -6.62 -22.39
C GLU A 286 -21.31 -5.62 -21.37
N THR A 287 -20.57 -6.11 -20.37
CA THR A 287 -20.00 -5.30 -19.31
C THR A 287 -18.53 -5.61 -19.07
N VAL A 288 -17.83 -4.70 -18.38
CA VAL A 288 -16.46 -4.90 -17.88
C VAL A 288 -16.40 -6.13 -16.97
N ARG A 289 -17.43 -6.33 -16.12
CA ARG A 289 -17.52 -7.47 -15.20
C ARG A 289 -17.55 -8.80 -15.93
N ASP A 290 -18.45 -8.93 -16.91
CA ASP A 290 -18.57 -10.17 -17.68
C ASP A 290 -17.26 -10.53 -18.40
N ALA A 291 -16.54 -9.51 -18.88
CA ALA A 291 -15.29 -9.69 -19.60
C ALA A 291 -14.16 -10.19 -18.70
N TRP A 292 -13.95 -9.58 -17.53
CA TRP A 292 -12.88 -10.01 -16.63
C TRP A 292 -13.24 -11.31 -15.91
N SER A 293 -14.49 -11.51 -15.48
CA SER A 293 -14.89 -12.70 -14.73
C SER A 293 -14.75 -13.95 -15.60
N ALA A 294 -15.13 -13.86 -16.88
CA ALA A 294 -15.02 -14.99 -17.80
C ALA A 294 -13.56 -15.47 -18.01
N VAL A 295 -12.57 -14.56 -17.92
CA VAL A 295 -11.15 -14.91 -18.05
C VAL A 295 -10.57 -15.32 -16.70
N TRP A 296 -10.90 -14.58 -15.64
CA TRP A 296 -10.38 -14.82 -14.30
C TRP A 296 -10.83 -16.16 -13.73
N ASP A 297 -12.10 -16.54 -13.93
CA ASP A 297 -12.62 -17.85 -13.51
C ASP A 297 -11.83 -19.02 -14.13
N ILE A 298 -11.33 -18.84 -15.37
CA ILE A 298 -10.50 -19.85 -16.05
C ILE A 298 -9.08 -19.85 -15.48
N ILE A 299 -8.51 -18.68 -15.18
CA ILE A 299 -7.20 -18.54 -14.55
C ILE A 299 -7.18 -19.19 -13.16
N GLU A 300 -8.23 -18.96 -12.35
CA GLU A 300 -8.38 -19.60 -11.03
C GLU A 300 -8.48 -21.13 -11.15
N GLN A 301 -9.26 -21.63 -12.10
CA GLN A 301 -9.41 -23.07 -12.35
C GLN A 301 -8.13 -23.72 -12.87
N ALA A 302 -7.26 -22.98 -13.54
CA ALA A 302 -5.96 -23.46 -14.01
C ALA A 302 -4.97 -23.73 -12.86
N GLY A 303 -5.31 -23.37 -11.62
CA GLY A 303 -4.54 -23.72 -10.43
C GLY A 303 -3.19 -23.00 -10.33
N VAL A 304 -3.09 -21.81 -10.91
CA VAL A 304 -1.91 -20.94 -10.76
C VAL A 304 -1.80 -20.57 -9.28
N GLU A 305 -0.75 -21.05 -8.60
CA GLU A 305 -0.46 -20.73 -7.20
C GLU A 305 -0.39 -19.19 -7.05
N GLY A 306 -1.21 -18.62 -6.15
CA GLY A 306 -1.27 -17.17 -5.93
C GLY A 306 -2.42 -16.44 -6.62
N THR A 307 -3.48 -17.11 -7.05
CA THR A 307 -4.72 -16.44 -7.52
C THR A 307 -5.47 -15.81 -6.34
N SER A 308 -5.18 -14.54 -6.06
CA SER A 308 -5.90 -13.70 -5.08
C SER A 308 -6.73 -12.64 -5.80
N THR A 309 -7.80 -12.19 -5.15
CA THR A 309 -8.59 -11.03 -5.59
C THR A 309 -7.73 -9.76 -5.69
N GLU A 310 -6.67 -9.65 -4.89
CA GLU A 310 -5.67 -8.58 -5.01
C GLU A 310 -4.91 -8.63 -6.35
N ASN A 311 -4.56 -9.82 -6.83
CA ASN A 311 -3.88 -9.97 -8.12
C ASN A 311 -4.80 -9.66 -9.30
N LEU A 312 -6.10 -9.98 -9.19
CA LEU A 312 -7.11 -9.52 -10.13
C LEU A 312 -7.18 -7.98 -10.18
N VAL A 313 -7.22 -7.34 -9.00
CA VAL A 313 -7.23 -5.87 -8.90
C VAL A 313 -6.01 -5.29 -9.60
N ARG A 314 -4.80 -5.77 -9.30
CA ARG A 314 -3.55 -5.32 -9.94
C ARG A 314 -3.59 -5.52 -11.45
N LEU A 315 -4.06 -6.67 -11.92
CA LEU A 315 -4.19 -6.96 -13.36
C LEU A 315 -5.12 -5.97 -14.07
N LEU A 316 -6.26 -5.65 -13.45
CA LEU A 316 -7.23 -4.70 -14.00
C LEU A 316 -6.73 -3.24 -13.97
N GLU A 317 -5.81 -2.89 -13.06
CA GLU A 317 -5.19 -1.56 -13.05
C GLU A 317 -4.33 -1.30 -14.28
N HIS A 318 -3.57 -2.30 -14.73
CA HIS A 318 -2.81 -2.19 -15.99
C HIS A 318 -3.73 -1.95 -17.20
N MET A 319 -4.99 -2.45 -17.16
CA MET A 319 -5.96 -2.22 -18.25
C MET A 319 -6.27 -0.74 -18.41
N SER A 320 -6.36 0.03 -17.32
CA SER A 320 -6.65 1.47 -17.40
C SER A 320 -5.56 2.22 -18.18
N GLY A 321 -4.29 1.88 -17.94
CA GLY A 321 -3.17 2.49 -18.68
C GLY A 321 -3.08 2.04 -20.13
N LEU A 322 -3.47 0.80 -20.42
CA LEU A 322 -3.51 0.25 -21.77
C LEU A 322 -4.65 0.85 -22.62
N ILE A 323 -5.77 1.19 -21.99
CA ILE A 323 -7.00 1.65 -22.66
C ILE A 323 -7.05 3.17 -22.77
N HIS A 324 -6.22 3.88 -21.99
CA HIS A 324 -6.10 5.33 -22.06
C HIS A 324 -5.82 5.78 -23.50
N PRO A 325 -6.65 6.66 -24.08
CA PRO A 325 -6.47 7.09 -25.46
C PRO A 325 -5.25 7.99 -25.60
N SER A 326 -4.47 7.77 -26.65
CA SER A 326 -3.30 8.61 -26.97
C SER A 326 -3.72 10.08 -27.18
N LEU A 327 -2.83 10.99 -26.80
CA LEU A 327 -3.02 12.43 -27.02
C LEU A 327 -2.81 12.81 -28.49
N SER A 328 -1.92 12.09 -29.18
CA SER A 328 -1.68 12.22 -30.61
C SER A 328 -2.69 11.40 -31.41
N LEU A 329 -3.24 11.99 -32.47
CA LEU A 329 -4.15 11.30 -33.40
C LEU A 329 -3.40 10.31 -34.31
N ASP A 330 -2.08 10.47 -34.46
CA ASP A 330 -1.26 9.63 -35.32
C ASP A 330 -0.77 8.35 -34.61
N GLU A 331 -0.91 8.29 -33.29
CA GLU A 331 -0.50 7.14 -32.49
C GLU A 331 -1.65 6.13 -32.34
N PRO A 332 -1.42 4.83 -32.61
CA PRO A 332 -2.43 3.81 -32.36
C PRO A 332 -2.67 3.65 -30.86
N ASN A 333 -3.92 3.43 -30.46
CA ASN A 333 -4.24 3.04 -29.09
C ASN A 333 -3.51 1.74 -28.73
N LYS A 334 -2.95 1.65 -27.51
CA LYS A 334 -2.16 0.49 -27.07
C LYS A 334 -2.93 -0.84 -27.12
N VAL A 335 -4.25 -0.80 -26.89
CA VAL A 335 -5.16 -1.96 -27.09
C VAL A 335 -5.09 -2.53 -28.52
N THR A 336 -4.92 -1.66 -29.52
CA THR A 336 -4.78 -2.08 -30.92
C THR A 336 -3.47 -2.82 -31.12
N LEU A 337 -2.39 -2.39 -30.45
CA LEU A 337 -1.09 -3.04 -30.51
C LEU A 337 -1.13 -4.44 -29.90
N VAL A 338 -1.89 -4.65 -28.81
CA VAL A 338 -2.13 -6.00 -28.26
C VAL A 338 -2.78 -6.93 -29.29
N CYS A 339 -3.80 -6.44 -29.99
CA CYS A 339 -4.45 -7.21 -31.04
C CYS A 339 -3.51 -7.51 -32.22
N CYS A 340 -2.61 -6.57 -32.57
CA CYS A 340 -1.58 -6.75 -33.59
C CYS A 340 -0.54 -7.81 -33.18
N ASP A 341 -0.11 -7.81 -31.92
CA ASP A 341 0.86 -8.78 -31.40
C ASP A 341 0.29 -10.20 -31.39
N LEU A 342 -0.94 -10.35 -30.88
CA LEU A 342 -1.67 -11.62 -30.98
C LEU A 342 -1.92 -12.05 -32.42
N TYR A 343 -2.19 -11.10 -33.33
CA TYR A 343 -2.36 -11.44 -34.75
C TYR A 343 -1.09 -12.06 -35.31
N ARG A 344 0.09 -11.50 -35.02
CA ARG A 344 1.38 -12.06 -35.45
C ARG A 344 1.63 -13.45 -34.87
N LEU A 345 1.25 -13.69 -33.62
CA LEU A 345 1.32 -15.02 -33.05
C LEU A 345 0.42 -16.00 -33.85
N PHE A 346 -0.86 -15.68 -34.04
CA PHE A 346 -1.86 -16.59 -34.62
C PHE A 346 -1.87 -16.69 -36.15
N VAL A 347 -1.24 -15.76 -36.88
CA VAL A 347 -1.20 -15.80 -38.35
C VAL A 347 -0.47 -17.03 -38.87
N ILE A 348 0.47 -17.56 -38.08
CA ILE A 348 1.20 -18.80 -38.35
C ILE A 348 0.47 -19.96 -37.63
N PRO A 349 0.14 -21.07 -38.30
CA PRO A 349 0.52 -21.43 -39.67
C PRO A 349 -0.47 -20.94 -40.75
N LYS A 350 -1.69 -20.54 -40.38
CA LYS A 350 -2.76 -20.23 -41.35
C LYS A 350 -3.36 -18.84 -41.10
N PRO A 351 -3.13 -17.84 -42.00
CA PRO A 351 -3.68 -16.50 -41.85
C PRO A 351 -5.22 -16.47 -41.92
N GLY A 352 -5.83 -17.44 -42.59
CA GLY A 352 -7.29 -17.58 -42.70
C GLY A 352 -7.96 -18.28 -41.50
N ALA A 353 -7.23 -18.58 -40.42
CA ALA A 353 -7.82 -19.18 -39.22
C ALA A 353 -8.87 -18.25 -38.57
N ALA A 354 -9.62 -18.77 -37.59
CA ALA A 354 -10.64 -17.98 -36.91
C ALA A 354 -10.05 -16.79 -36.14
N ALA A 355 -9.00 -17.03 -35.34
CA ALA A 355 -8.36 -16.01 -34.51
C ALA A 355 -7.81 -14.81 -35.31
N PRO A 356 -6.96 -14.97 -36.35
CA PRO A 356 -6.46 -13.83 -37.12
C PRO A 356 -7.58 -13.00 -37.77
N ARG A 357 -8.63 -13.65 -38.29
CA ARG A 357 -9.78 -12.94 -38.86
C ARG A 357 -10.56 -12.15 -37.81
N LYS A 358 -10.78 -12.72 -36.61
CA LYS A 358 -11.44 -12.04 -35.50
C LYS A 358 -10.60 -10.86 -35.00
N LEU A 359 -9.28 -11.01 -34.87
CA LEU A 359 -8.37 -9.94 -34.45
C LEU A 359 -8.36 -8.77 -35.44
N LEU A 360 -8.28 -9.04 -36.75
CA LEU A 360 -8.40 -7.98 -37.77
C LEU A 360 -9.76 -7.27 -37.70
N PHE A 361 -10.84 -8.01 -37.46
CA PHE A 361 -12.18 -7.44 -37.26
C PHE A 361 -12.26 -6.58 -36.00
N TYR A 362 -11.63 -6.98 -34.90
CA TYR A 362 -11.55 -6.17 -33.69
C TYR A 362 -10.74 -4.89 -33.92
N ILE A 363 -9.56 -4.97 -34.53
CA ILE A 363 -8.74 -3.79 -34.87
C ILE A 363 -9.55 -2.78 -35.71
N ALA A 364 -10.19 -3.26 -36.78
CA ALA A 364 -11.02 -2.40 -37.63
C ALA A 364 -12.25 -1.83 -36.91
N SER A 365 -12.84 -2.59 -35.98
CA SER A 365 -14.01 -2.14 -35.19
C SER A 365 -13.63 -1.09 -34.15
N LEU A 366 -12.48 -1.26 -33.49
CA LEU A 366 -11.96 -0.30 -32.50
C LEU A 366 -11.56 1.03 -33.15
N GLY A 367 -11.13 1.01 -34.42
CA GLY A 367 -10.88 2.24 -35.18
C GLY A 367 -12.12 3.13 -35.40
N GLN A 368 -13.33 2.63 -35.11
CA GLN A 368 -14.56 3.44 -35.14
C GLN A 368 -14.75 4.31 -33.89
N LEU A 369 -14.07 3.98 -32.78
CA LEU A 369 -14.26 4.64 -31.49
C LEU A 369 -13.56 6.00 -31.46
N LEU A 370 -14.27 7.01 -30.99
CA LEU A 370 -13.72 8.33 -30.76
C LEU A 370 -13.00 8.38 -29.41
N ARG A 371 -12.12 9.37 -29.22
CA ARG A 371 -11.42 9.60 -27.94
C ARG A 371 -12.38 9.68 -26.74
N ALA A 372 -13.56 10.28 -26.92
CA ALA A 372 -14.58 10.35 -25.87
C ALA A 372 -15.10 8.97 -25.46
N ASP A 373 -15.29 8.06 -26.42
CA ASP A 373 -15.73 6.69 -26.14
C ASP A 373 -14.67 5.93 -25.34
N TRP A 374 -13.39 6.09 -25.70
CA TRP A 374 -12.26 5.49 -24.95
C TRP A 374 -12.19 5.98 -23.51
N LEU A 375 -12.37 7.28 -23.27
CA LEU A 375 -12.41 7.85 -21.91
C LEU A 375 -13.60 7.35 -21.09
N GLU A 376 -14.76 7.14 -21.73
CA GLU A 376 -15.93 6.57 -21.06
C GLU A 376 -15.67 5.12 -20.63
N LEU A 377 -15.12 4.31 -21.54
CA LEU A 377 -14.75 2.92 -21.28
C LEU A 377 -13.64 2.79 -20.21
N GLU A 378 -12.62 3.65 -20.25
CA GLU A 378 -11.59 3.74 -19.22
C GLU A 378 -12.21 4.05 -17.84
N LYS A 379 -13.16 4.99 -17.80
CA LYS A 379 -13.87 5.32 -16.57
C LYS A 379 -14.70 4.15 -16.03
N GLU A 380 -15.38 3.41 -16.91
CA GLU A 380 -16.12 2.20 -16.53
C GLU A 380 -15.19 1.17 -15.86
N ILE A 381 -13.99 0.96 -16.41
CA ILE A 381 -12.99 0.05 -15.84
C ILE A 381 -12.49 0.55 -14.48
N ARG A 382 -12.13 1.83 -14.36
CA ARG A 382 -11.68 2.41 -13.08
C ARG A 382 -12.73 2.28 -11.99
N VAL A 383 -14.00 2.50 -12.32
CA VAL A 383 -15.11 2.33 -11.36
C VAL A 383 -15.22 0.87 -10.91
N GLU A 384 -15.06 -0.09 -11.82
CA GLU A 384 -15.10 -1.51 -11.45
C GLU A 384 -13.90 -1.92 -10.59
N VAL A 385 -12.70 -1.45 -10.91
CA VAL A 385 -11.49 -1.64 -10.08
C VAL A 385 -11.69 -1.09 -8.67
N GLN A 386 -12.26 0.12 -8.54
CA GLN A 386 -12.53 0.73 -7.23
C GLN A 386 -13.53 -0.09 -6.39
N LYS A 387 -14.54 -0.69 -7.02
CA LYS A 387 -15.48 -1.57 -6.31
C LYS A 387 -14.78 -2.83 -5.81
N LEU A 388 -13.98 -3.49 -6.65
CA LEU A 388 -13.23 -4.68 -6.27
C LEU A 388 -12.24 -4.39 -5.14
N ARG A 389 -11.54 -3.25 -5.19
CA ARG A 389 -10.67 -2.79 -4.10
C ARG A 389 -11.44 -2.64 -2.78
N ALA A 390 -12.61 -1.99 -2.81
CA ALA A 390 -13.43 -1.82 -1.62
C ALA A 390 -13.96 -3.16 -1.06
N GLU A 391 -14.27 -4.12 -1.93
CA GLU A 391 -14.65 -5.49 -1.51
C GLU A 391 -13.47 -6.17 -0.79
N VAL A 392 -12.27 -6.13 -1.38
CA VAL A 392 -11.04 -6.69 -0.78
C VAL A 392 -10.72 -6.05 0.58
N ASP A 393 -10.76 -4.72 0.67
CA ASP A 393 -10.49 -4.00 1.92
C ASP A 393 -11.50 -4.39 3.01
N SER A 394 -12.77 -4.59 2.64
CA SER A 394 -13.83 -4.98 3.57
C SER A 394 -13.67 -6.41 4.09
N ASP A 395 -13.16 -7.33 3.26
CA ASP A 395 -12.88 -8.71 3.65
C ASP A 395 -11.69 -8.75 4.62
N ILE A 396 -10.65 -7.96 4.36
CA ILE A 396 -9.48 -7.82 5.26
C ILE A 396 -9.90 -7.26 6.63
N GLU A 397 -10.80 -6.28 6.67
CA GLU A 397 -11.33 -5.73 7.93
C GLU A 397 -12.15 -6.76 8.71
N GLN A 398 -12.95 -7.59 8.02
CA GLN A 398 -13.73 -8.65 8.65
C GLN A 398 -12.85 -9.75 9.24
N ASP A 399 -11.82 -10.20 8.51
CA ASP A 399 -10.86 -11.21 8.98
C ASP A 399 -10.09 -10.73 10.22
N LYS A 400 -9.67 -9.46 10.24
CA LYS A 400 -9.04 -8.82 11.42
C LYS A 400 -9.97 -8.78 12.63
N GLN A 401 -11.28 -8.73 12.41
CA GLN A 401 -12.27 -8.67 13.48
C GLN A 401 -12.64 -10.06 14.02
N THR A 402 -12.57 -11.10 13.19
CA THR A 402 -12.73 -12.51 13.62
C THR A 402 -11.50 -13.05 14.34
N ASP A 403 -10.30 -12.59 13.97
CA ASP A 403 -9.03 -13.02 14.60
C ASP A 403 -8.70 -12.30 15.91
N ARG A 404 -9.53 -11.33 16.35
CA ARG A 404 -9.42 -10.80 17.72
C ARG A 404 -9.93 -11.87 18.70
N PRO A 405 -9.07 -12.53 19.51
CA PRO A 405 -9.57 -13.47 20.50
C PRO A 405 -10.48 -12.69 21.45
N ALA A 406 -11.72 -13.14 21.59
CA ALA A 406 -12.64 -12.59 22.55
C ALA A 406 -11.98 -12.70 23.94
N LEU A 407 -11.56 -11.56 24.49
CA LEU A 407 -11.17 -11.43 25.88
C LEU A 407 -12.41 -11.74 26.72
N GLN A 408 -12.66 -13.01 26.97
CA GLN A 408 -13.57 -13.46 28.00
C GLN A 408 -12.96 -13.00 29.32
N VAL A 409 -13.48 -11.89 29.82
CA VAL A 409 -13.24 -11.46 31.20
C VAL A 409 -13.86 -12.54 32.09
N VAL A 410 -13.04 -13.53 32.47
CA VAL A 410 -13.41 -14.50 33.50
C VAL A 410 -13.43 -13.72 34.81
N SER A 411 -14.63 -13.33 35.24
CA SER A 411 -14.86 -12.82 36.58
C SER A 411 -14.62 -13.95 37.58
N VAL A 412 -13.54 -13.87 38.34
CA VAL A 412 -13.33 -14.66 39.58
C VAL A 412 -13.34 -13.71 40.76
#